data_AF-A0A314XNV9-F1
#
_entry.id   AF-A0A314XNV9-F1
#
_cell.length_a   1.000
_cell.length_b   1.000
_cell.length_c   1.000
_cell.angle_alpha   90.00
_cell.angle_beta   90.00
_cell.angle_gamma   90.00
#
_symmetry.space_group_name_H-M   'P 1'
#
loop_
_entity.id
_entity.type
_entity.pdbx_description
1 polymer ?
#
loop_
_entity_poly.entity_id
_entity_poly.type
_entity_poly.pdbx_seq_one_letter_code
_entity_poly.pdbx_strand_id
1 'polypeptide(L)'
;MIYSLLQRYIKQYNSVELFALGMAIPTVITIAETLKRNGLAVEKKISTCTVVSKLVDVENGRIVLKAQIAILLEKAEKIEETAVAAA
;
A
#
# COMPACT_ATOMS: atom_id res chain seq x y z
N MET A 1 12.13 8.46 -2.97
CA MET A 1 11.68 9.21 -1.78
C MET A 1 10.53 8.52 -1.04
N ILE A 2 9.49 8.04 -1.73
CA ILE A 2 8.30 7.44 -1.08
C ILE A 2 8.61 6.07 -0.41
N TYR A 3 9.41 5.22 -1.05
CA TYR A 3 9.77 3.89 -0.53
C TYR A 3 10.49 3.92 0.83
N SER A 4 11.49 4.79 1.00
CA SER A 4 12.30 4.87 2.24
C SER A 4 11.48 5.35 3.43
N LEU A 5 10.47 6.20 3.19
CA LEU A 5 9.51 6.59 4.23
C LEU A 5 8.64 5.39 4.62
N LEU A 6 8.05 4.70 3.64
CA LEU A 6 7.21 3.53 3.89
C LEU A 6 7.93 2.40 4.62
N GLN A 7 9.20 2.17 4.30
CA GLN A 7 10.04 1.23 5.02
C GLN A 7 10.25 1.64 6.49
N ARG A 8 10.29 2.94 6.80
CA ARG A 8 10.33 3.42 8.20
C ARG A 8 8.97 3.27 8.86
N TYR A 9 7.88 3.61 8.18
CA TYR A 9 6.52 3.48 8.69
C TYR A 9 6.20 2.03 9.06
N ILE A 10 6.48 1.04 8.22
CA ILE A 10 6.16 -0.36 8.54
C ILE A 10 7.05 -0.96 9.65
N LYS A 11 8.20 -0.36 9.91
CA LYS A 11 9.07 -0.75 11.03
C LYS A 11 8.59 -0.16 12.36
N GLN A 12 8.07 1.07 12.33
CA GLN A 12 7.57 1.79 13.50
C GLN A 12 6.12 1.44 13.84
N TYR A 13 5.29 1.22 12.82
CA TYR A 13 3.87 0.90 12.91
C TYR A 13 3.64 -0.53 12.41
N ASN A 14 2.79 -1.29 13.10
CA ASN A 14 2.52 -2.68 12.72
C ASN A 14 1.73 -2.80 11.41
N SER A 15 1.09 -1.74 10.95
CA SER A 15 0.32 -1.72 9.71
C SER A 15 0.42 -0.38 8.99
N VAL A 16 0.41 -0.40 7.67
CA VAL A 16 0.41 0.78 6.81
C VAL A 16 -0.59 0.61 5.68
N GLU A 17 -1.35 1.68 5.39
CA GLU A 17 -2.32 1.69 4.30
C GLU A 17 -1.80 2.59 3.16
N LEU A 18 -1.82 2.05 1.95
CA LEU A 18 -1.35 2.70 0.74
C LEU A 18 -2.51 3.00 -0.20
N PHE A 19 -2.62 4.25 -0.65
CA PHE A 19 -3.65 4.66 -1.60
C PHE A 19 -3.04 5.28 -2.85
N ALA A 20 -3.64 4.99 -4.01
CA ALA A 20 -3.29 5.66 -5.26
C ALA A 20 -4.50 5.85 -6.18
N LEU A 21 -4.41 6.87 -7.04
CA LEU A 21 -5.42 7.24 -8.03
C LEU A 21 -4.83 7.25 -9.44
N GLY A 22 -5.56 6.71 -10.41
CA GLY A 22 -5.21 6.73 -11.83
C GLY A 22 -3.76 6.30 -12.09
N MET A 23 -2.96 7.18 -12.70
CA MET A 23 -1.57 6.91 -13.11
C MET A 23 -0.62 6.59 -11.95
N ALA A 24 -0.98 6.89 -10.71
CA ALA A 24 -0.16 6.56 -9.54
C ALA A 24 -0.35 5.10 -9.06
N ILE A 25 -1.36 4.38 -9.56
CA ILE A 25 -1.68 3.01 -9.15
C ILE A 25 -0.49 2.05 -9.36
N PRO A 26 0.16 2.01 -10.55
CA PRO A 26 1.30 1.12 -10.76
C PRO A 26 2.42 1.34 -9.75
N THR A 27 2.71 2.59 -9.41
CA THR A 27 3.77 2.94 -8.45
C THR A 27 3.49 2.36 -7.06
N VAL A 28 2.24 2.46 -6.57
CA VAL A 28 1.87 1.90 -5.27
C VAL A 28 1.93 0.38 -5.28
N ILE A 29 1.54 -0.26 -6.39
CA ILE A 29 1.66 -1.70 -6.57
C ILE A 29 3.13 -2.12 -6.51
N THR A 30 4.01 -1.50 -7.30
CA THR A 30 5.45 -1.81 -7.29
C THR A 30 6.06 -1.64 -5.90
N ILE A 31 5.66 -0.62 -5.14
CA ILE A 31 6.16 -0.42 -3.77
C ILE A 31 5.67 -1.53 -2.84
N ALA A 32 4.38 -1.88 -2.87
CA ALA A 32 3.83 -2.95 -2.05
C ALA A 32 4.49 -4.30 -2.38
N GLU A 33 4.69 -4.60 -3.66
CA GLU A 33 5.42 -5.79 -4.11
C GLU A 33 6.87 -5.80 -3.65
N THR A 34 7.57 -4.66 -3.71
CA THR A 34 8.96 -4.54 -3.24
C THR A 34 9.05 -4.78 -1.73
N LEU A 35 8.12 -4.25 -0.94
CA LEU A 35 8.07 -4.47 0.51
C LEU A 35 7.81 -5.93 0.88
N LYS A 36 6.89 -6.59 0.17
CA LYS A 36 6.63 -8.03 0.33
C LYS A 36 7.84 -8.88 -0.07
N ARG A 37 8.45 -8.59 -1.23
CA ARG A 37 9.64 -9.31 -1.73
C ARG A 37 10.81 -9.22 -0.75
N ASN A 38 10.95 -8.09 -0.07
CA ASN A 38 12.00 -7.87 0.92
C ASN A 38 11.67 -8.43 2.31
N GLY A 39 10.54 -9.14 2.47
CA GLY A 39 10.11 -9.72 3.75
C GLY A 39 9.80 -8.69 4.83
N LEU A 40 9.46 -7.45 4.44
CA LEU A 40 9.16 -6.37 5.38
C LEU A 40 7.66 -6.27 5.70
N ALA A 41 6.83 -6.74 4.77
CA ALA A 41 5.38 -6.59 4.80
C ALA A 41 4.67 -7.86 4.33
N VAL A 42 3.47 -8.09 4.84
CA VAL A 42 2.48 -9.01 4.27
C VAL A 42 1.23 -8.21 3.88
N GLU A 43 0.56 -8.62 2.80
CA GLU A 43 -0.69 -7.97 2.42
C GLU A 43 -1.86 -8.53 3.24
N LYS A 44 -2.65 -7.63 3.81
CA LYS A 44 -3.84 -7.98 4.56
C LYS A 44 -5.10 -7.77 3.74
N LYS A 45 -5.14 -6.70 2.95
CA LYS A 45 -6.29 -6.33 2.12
C LYS A 45 -5.87 -5.54 0.90
N ILE A 46 -6.48 -5.84 -0.24
CA ILE A 46 -6.42 -5.03 -1.45
C ILE A 46 -7.85 -4.64 -1.80
N SER A 47 -8.11 -3.36 -2.00
CA SER A 47 -9.41 -2.85 -2.42
C SER A 47 -9.24 -1.93 -3.62
N THR A 48 -10.10 -2.09 -4.62
CA THR A 48 -10.17 -1.20 -5.77
C THR A 48 -11.54 -0.58 -5.83
N CYS A 49 -11.61 0.70 -6.12
CA CYS A 49 -12.88 1.40 -6.31
C CYS A 49 -12.73 2.47 -7.38
N THR A 50 -13.86 2.99 -7.86
CA THR A 50 -13.86 4.14 -8.75
C THR A 50 -14.36 5.33 -7.97
N VAL A 51 -13.55 6.39 -7.89
CA VAL A 51 -13.90 7.63 -7.21
C VAL A 51 -14.23 8.71 -8.23
N VAL A 52 -15.29 9.44 -7.95
CA VAL A 52 -15.63 10.66 -8.69
C VAL A 52 -14.63 11.74 -8.28
N SER A 53 -13.80 12.20 -9.21
CA SER A 53 -12.94 13.35 -8.97
C SER A 53 -13.73 14.64 -9.16
N LYS A 54 -13.71 15.51 -8.14
CA LYS A 54 -14.31 16.87 -8.18
C LYS A 54 -13.59 17.84 -9.13
N LEU A 55 -12.63 17.37 -9.94
CA LEU A 55 -12.17 18.14 -11.08
C LEU A 55 -13.29 18.13 -12.11
N VAL A 56 -14.27 19.00 -11.86
CA VAL A 56 -15.04 19.64 -12.90
C VAL A 56 -13.96 20.22 -13.81
N ASP A 57 -13.84 19.70 -15.04
CA ASP A 57 -13.29 20.53 -16.10
C ASP A 57 -14.13 21.81 -16.05
N VAL A 58 -13.60 22.87 -15.46
CA VAL A 58 -14.31 24.14 -15.25
C VAL A 58 -14.81 24.67 -16.61
N GLU A 59 -14.19 24.21 -17.69
CA GLU A 59 -14.53 24.48 -19.07
C GLU A 59 -15.61 23.56 -19.67
N ASN A 60 -15.83 22.33 -19.18
CA ASN A 60 -16.68 21.33 -19.87
C ASN A 60 -17.74 20.62 -19.00
N GLY A 61 -17.80 20.84 -17.68
CA GLY A 61 -18.82 20.25 -16.80
C GLY A 61 -18.78 18.71 -16.72
N ARG A 62 -17.69 18.08 -17.17
CA ARG A 62 -17.55 16.62 -17.22
C ARG A 62 -17.16 16.06 -15.85
N ILE A 63 -17.89 15.03 -15.43
CA ILE A 63 -17.56 14.24 -14.24
C ILE A 63 -16.46 13.26 -14.62
N VAL A 64 -15.28 13.39 -14.01
CA VAL A 64 -14.16 12.48 -14.25
C VAL A 64 -14.16 11.37 -13.21
N LEU A 65 -14.33 10.14 -13.67
CA LEU A 65 -14.15 8.93 -12.86
C LEU A 65 -12.68 8.54 -12.84
N LYS A 66 -12.11 8.31 -11.65
CA LYS A 66 -10.75 7.80 -11.51
C LYS A 66 -10.76 6.47 -10.76
N ALA A 67 -9.97 5.52 -11.25
CA ALA A 67 -9.66 4.33 -10.49
C ALA A 67 -8.88 4.71 -9.22
N GLN A 68 -9.19 4.04 -8.12
CA GLN A 68 -8.52 4.11 -6.84
C GLN A 68 -8.13 2.69 -6.42
N ILE A 69 -6.93 2.55 -5.86
CA ILE A 69 -6.50 1.35 -5.16
C ILE A 69 -6.15 1.70 -3.72
N ALA A 70 -6.44 0.77 -2.82
CA ALA A 70 -6.07 0.79 -1.42
C ALA A 70 -5.43 -0.56 -1.06
N ILE A 71 -4.23 -0.55 -0.49
CA ILE A 71 -3.51 -1.76 -0.06
C ILE A 71 -3.17 -1.59 1.41
N LEU A 72 -3.72 -2.47 2.25
CA LEU A 72 -3.36 -2.58 3.65
C LEU A 72 -2.24 -3.61 3.79
N LEU A 73 -1.08 -3.13 4.23
CA LEU A 73 0.09 -3.94 4.53
C LEU A 73 0.26 -4.04 6.04
N GLU A 74 0.55 -5.24 6.53
CA GLU A 74 0.93 -5.50 7.91
C GLU A 74 2.43 -5.82 7.95
N LYS A 75 3.10 -5.45 9.04
CA LYS A 75 4.50 -5.76 9.24
C LYS A 75 4.65 -7.28 9.20
N ALA A 76 5.59 -7.76 8.40
CA ALA A 76 5.96 -9.16 8.48
C ALA A 76 6.59 -9.38 9.87
N GLU A 77 5.90 -10.13 10.73
CA GLU A 77 6.55 -10.67 11.91
C GLU A 77 7.75 -11.45 11.40
N LYS A 78 8.94 -11.17 11.95
CA LYS A 78 10.00 -12.17 11.84
C LYS A 78 9.36 -13.43 12.37
N ILE A 79 9.38 -14.50 11.59
CA ILE A 79 9.33 -15.83 12.15
C ILE A 79 10.60 -15.88 13.01
N GLU A 80 10.49 -15.37 14.23
CA GLU A 80 11.40 -15.77 15.28
C GLU A 80 11.11 -17.25 15.40
N GLU A 81 12.05 -18.03 14.88
CA GLU A 81 12.17 -19.45 15.15
C GLU A 81 12.39 -19.58 16.65
N THR A 82 11.30 -19.42 17.42
CA THR A 82 11.33 -19.49 18.87
C THR A 82 10.89 -20.88 19.28
N ALA A 83 11.88 -21.59 19.85
CA ALA A 83 11.80 -22.85 20.58
C ALA A 83 11.64 -24.12 19.73
N VAL A 84 12.47 -25.16 19.90
CA VAL A 84 12.84 -25.74 21.20
C VAL A 84 14.30 -26.21 21.21
N ALA A 85 15.15 -25.49 21.95
CA ALA A 85 16.29 -26.08 22.63
C ALA A 85 15.94 -26.17 24.12
N ALA A 86 15.47 -27.34 24.57
CA ALA A 86 15.50 -27.80 25.96
C ALA A 86 14.77 -29.15 26.10
N ALA A 87 15.53 -30.25 26.10
CA ALA A 87 15.48 -31.38 27.03
C ALA A 87 16.30 -32.55 26.44
#